data_AF-A0AAW0PHW7-F1
#
_entry.id   AF-A0AAW0PHW7-F1
#
_cell.length_a   1.000
_cell.length_b   1.000
_cell.length_c   1.000
_cell.angle_alpha   90.00
_cell.angle_beta   90.00
_cell.angle_gamma   90.00
#
_symmetry.space_group_name_H-M   'P 1'
#
loop_
_entity.id
_entity.type
_entity.pdbx_description
1 polymer ?
#
loop_
_entity_poly.entity_id
_entity_poly.type
_entity_poly.pdbx_seq_one_letter_code
_entity_poly.pdbx_strand_id
1 'polypeptide(L)'
;MELFNSASNKNITFVRPPFFIITGLSGIANIKHYYVFLFIVYIVSVIGNSFVMAVIVLDRNLRTPKYIAVFNLAFVDLLGNTALVPKLLDIFLFNRPYIRYNDCMTYLFFCYTCLSMQSFNLAVLAYDRLVAISYPLHYQLL
;
A
#
# COMPACT_ATOMS: atom_id res chain seq x y z
N MET A 1 -31.40 28.63 -36.80
CA MET A 1 -32.00 27.28 -36.74
C MET A 1 -31.05 26.38 -37.50
N GLU A 2 -30.68 25.27 -36.87
CA GLU A 2 -29.73 24.24 -37.33
C GLU A 2 -28.24 24.60 -37.23
N LEU A 3 -27.34 23.74 -36.76
CA LEU A 3 -27.41 22.68 -35.76
C LEU A 3 -25.94 22.28 -35.56
N PHE A 4 -25.48 22.30 -34.31
CA PHE A 4 -24.58 21.30 -33.74
C PHE A 4 -24.05 20.22 -34.71
N ASN A 5 -22.89 20.38 -35.36
CA ASN A 5 -21.99 19.23 -35.56
C ASN A 5 -20.55 19.55 -36.00
N SER A 6 -19.62 18.98 -35.23
CA SER A 6 -18.41 18.32 -35.72
C SER A 6 -17.22 19.16 -36.22
N ALA A 7 -16.61 19.91 -35.30
CA ALA A 7 -15.14 20.05 -35.32
C ALA A 7 -14.50 19.90 -33.92
N SER A 8 -15.23 19.28 -32.98
CA SER A 8 -14.61 18.63 -31.81
C SER A 8 -14.04 17.29 -32.24
N ASN A 9 -13.05 17.32 -33.14
CA ASN A 9 -12.30 16.14 -33.59
C ASN A 9 -10.83 16.32 -33.22
N LYS A 10 -10.57 16.65 -31.95
CA LYS A 10 -9.30 16.24 -31.35
C LYS A 10 -9.38 14.71 -31.23
N ASN A 11 -8.84 14.01 -32.22
CA ASN A 11 -8.49 12.59 -32.12
C ASN A 11 -7.46 12.44 -31.01
N ILE A 12 -7.90 12.50 -29.75
CA ILE A 12 -7.14 12.07 -28.58
C ILE A 12 -7.10 10.55 -28.62
N THR A 13 -6.33 9.99 -29.55
CA THR A 13 -5.91 8.61 -29.42
C THR A 13 -5.01 8.56 -28.19
N PHE A 14 -5.60 8.17 -27.06
CA PHE A 14 -4.85 7.88 -25.84
C PHE A 14 -3.90 6.73 -26.18
N VAL A 15 -2.65 7.07 -26.52
CA VAL A 15 -1.60 6.11 -26.84
C VAL A 15 -1.31 5.33 -25.56
N ARG A 16 -1.94 4.16 -25.39
CA ARG A 16 -1.60 3.20 -24.34
C ARG A 16 -0.28 2.53 -24.75
N PRO A 17 0.87 2.85 -24.13
CA PRO A 17 2.07 2.07 -24.39
C PRO A 17 1.80 0.61 -23.96
N PRO A 18 2.09 -0.40 -24.79
CA PRO A 18 1.83 -1.80 -24.46
C PRO A 18 2.66 -2.28 -23.25
N PHE A 19 3.81 -1.65 -23.01
CA PHE A 19 4.72 -1.95 -21.92
C PHE A 19 5.40 -0.67 -21.39
N PHE A 20 5.65 -0.62 -20.09
CA PHE A 20 6.54 0.33 -19.45
C PHE A 20 7.89 -0.35 -19.17
N ILE A 21 8.98 0.37 -19.41
CA ILE A 21 10.35 -0.09 -19.11
C ILE A 21 10.82 0.65 -17.86
N ILE A 22 11.10 -0.10 -16.80
CA ILE A 22 11.67 0.46 -15.57
C ILE A 22 13.19 0.40 -15.68
N THR A 23 13.81 1.51 -16.07
CA THR A 23 15.27 1.63 -16.23
C THR A 23 15.99 2.12 -14.97
N GLY A 24 15.25 2.61 -13.97
CA GLY A 24 15.79 3.44 -12.88
C GLY A 24 16.77 2.76 -11.91
N LEU A 25 16.93 1.43 -11.96
CA LEU A 25 17.82 0.68 -11.06
C LEU A 25 18.97 -0.04 -11.78
N SER A 26 19.04 0.07 -13.12
CA SER A 26 20.08 -0.57 -13.93
C SER A 26 21.36 0.27 -13.90
N GLY A 27 22.28 -0.02 -12.98
CA GLY A 27 23.61 0.63 -12.95
C GLY A 27 24.22 0.82 -11.56
N ILE A 28 23.52 0.43 -10.49
CA ILE A 28 23.99 0.60 -9.12
C ILE A 28 24.84 -0.62 -8.72
N ALA A 29 26.11 -0.39 -8.39
CA ALA A 29 26.97 -1.41 -7.81
C ALA A 29 26.38 -1.91 -6.47
N ASN A 30 26.43 -3.21 -6.21
CA ASN A 30 25.93 -3.89 -5.00
C ASN A 30 24.41 -4.04 -4.84
N ILE A 31 23.62 -3.88 -5.90
CA ILE A 31 22.15 -4.03 -5.86
C ILE A 31 21.66 -5.39 -5.32
N LYS A 32 22.47 -6.46 -5.48
CA LYS A 32 22.20 -7.79 -4.91
C LYS A 32 22.03 -7.76 -3.38
N HIS A 33 22.86 -6.99 -2.67
CA HIS A 33 22.77 -6.86 -1.21
C HIS A 33 21.49 -6.15 -0.78
N TYR A 34 21.06 -5.16 -1.56
CA TYR A 34 19.81 -4.44 -1.33
C TYR A 34 18.60 -5.38 -1.43
N TYR A 35 18.58 -6.31 -2.40
CA TYR A 35 17.48 -7.28 -2.51
C TYR A 35 17.44 -8.28 -1.36
N VAL A 36 18.59 -8.77 -0.92
CA VAL A 36 18.67 -9.67 0.25
C VAL A 36 18.17 -8.94 1.49
N PHE A 37 18.57 -7.68 1.69
CA PHE A 37 18.06 -6.84 2.76
C PHE A 37 16.54 -6.65 2.67
N LEU A 38 16.01 -6.30 1.49
CA LEU A 38 14.58 -6.11 1.25
C LEU A 38 13.78 -7.39 1.51
N PHE A 39 14.32 -8.56 1.13
CA PHE A 39 13.72 -9.86 1.44
C PHE A 39 13.68 -10.13 2.95
N ILE A 40 14.74 -9.84 3.69
CA ILE A 40 14.76 -9.98 5.15
C ILE A 40 13.71 -9.06 5.79
N VAL A 41 13.66 -7.79 5.37
CA VAL A 41 12.67 -6.82 5.86
C VAL A 41 11.25 -7.27 5.56
N TYR A 42 11.00 -7.86 4.38
CA TYR A 42 9.71 -8.44 4.04
C TYR A 42 9.30 -9.56 5.00
N ILE A 43 10.17 -10.53 5.25
CA ILE A 43 9.89 -11.64 6.16
C ILE A 43 9.62 -11.11 7.58
N VAL A 44 10.45 -10.20 8.08
CA VAL A 44 10.26 -9.58 9.40
C VAL A 44 8.92 -8.84 9.47
N SER A 45 8.57 -8.10 8.42
CA SER A 45 7.31 -7.34 8.38
C SER A 45 6.09 -8.26 8.32
N VAL A 46 6.14 -9.36 7.55
CA VAL A 46 5.06 -10.35 7.49
C VAL A 46 4.88 -11.04 8.85
N ILE A 47 5.98 -11.46 9.48
CA ILE A 47 5.94 -12.07 10.82
C ILE A 47 5.40 -11.07 11.85
N GLY A 48 5.90 -9.83 11.85
CA GLY A 48 5.46 -8.80 12.78
C GLY A 48 3.98 -8.48 12.65
N ASN A 49 3.49 -8.22 11.43
CA ASN A 49 2.10 -7.87 11.20
C ASN A 49 1.14 -9.06 11.44
N SER A 50 1.55 -10.28 11.08
CA SER A 50 0.76 -11.49 11.38
C SER A 50 0.67 -11.77 12.89
N PHE A 51 1.76 -11.54 13.62
CA PHE A 51 1.76 -11.63 15.09
C PHE A 51 0.81 -10.61 15.71
N VAL A 52 0.85 -9.35 15.25
CA VAL A 52 -0.09 -8.30 15.71
C VAL A 52 -1.54 -8.71 15.45
N MET A 53 -1.85 -9.21 14.25
CA MET A 53 -3.19 -9.74 13.95
C MET A 53 -3.58 -10.90 14.87
N ALA A 54 -2.66 -11.85 15.11
CA ALA A 54 -2.91 -13.01 15.96
C ALA A 54 -3.20 -12.61 17.41
N VAL A 55 -2.43 -11.68 17.98
CA VAL A 55 -2.65 -11.16 19.34
C VAL A 55 -4.03 -10.51 19.47
N ILE A 56 -4.44 -9.70 18.48
CA ILE A 56 -5.76 -9.04 18.48
C ILE A 56 -6.91 -10.05 18.37
N VAL A 57 -6.72 -11.14 17.61
CA VAL A 57 -7.73 -12.19 17.45
C VAL A 57 -7.85 -13.05 18.71
N LEU A 58 -6.73 -13.36 19.37
CA LEU A 58 -6.68 -14.22 20.54
C LEU A 58 -7.27 -13.54 21.79
N ASP A 59 -7.04 -12.23 21.96
CA ASP A 59 -7.56 -11.48 23.10
C ASP A 59 -8.95 -10.88 22.84
N ARG A 60 -10.00 -11.55 23.38
CA ARG A 60 -11.38 -11.02 23.33
C ARG A 60 -11.58 -9.70 24.09
N ASN A 61 -10.79 -9.44 25.13
CA ASN A 61 -10.87 -8.19 25.92
C ASN A 61 -10.27 -6.98 25.20
N LEU A 62 -9.50 -7.19 24.13
CA LEU A 62 -8.92 -6.12 23.31
C LEU A 62 -9.85 -5.72 22.17
N ARG A 63 -11.12 -6.15 22.13
CA ARG A 63 -12.07 -5.77 21.07
C ARG A 63 -12.65 -4.35 21.29
N THR A 64 -11.79 -3.41 21.65
CA THR A 64 -12.05 -1.97 21.70
C THR A 64 -11.78 -1.36 20.32
N PRO A 65 -12.43 -0.24 19.92
CA PRO A 65 -12.30 0.39 18.59
C PRO A 65 -10.84 0.67 18.19
N LYS A 66 -9.98 0.89 19.19
CA LYS A 66 -8.54 1.05 19.02
C LYS A 66 -7.85 -0.13 18.32
N TYR A 67 -8.20 -1.37 18.67
CA TYR A 67 -7.54 -2.55 18.11
C TYR A 67 -8.08 -2.92 16.72
N ILE A 68 -9.27 -2.45 16.35
CA ILE A 68 -9.79 -2.56 14.98
C ILE A 68 -8.94 -1.71 14.02
N ALA A 69 -8.55 -0.49 14.43
CA ALA A 69 -7.63 0.34 13.65
C ALA A 69 -6.23 -0.30 13.52
N VAL A 70 -5.71 -0.89 14.60
CA VAL A 70 -4.42 -1.61 14.55
C VAL A 70 -4.50 -2.86 13.67
N PHE A 71 -5.60 -3.60 13.69
CA PHE A 71 -5.82 -4.75 12.81
C PHE A 71 -5.87 -4.33 11.34
N ASN A 72 -6.63 -3.27 11.03
CA ASN A 72 -6.68 -2.71 9.67
C ASN A 72 -5.31 -2.20 9.21
N LEU A 73 -4.54 -1.58 10.10
CA LEU A 73 -3.17 -1.15 9.81
C LEU A 73 -2.27 -2.34 9.44
N ALA A 74 -2.25 -3.39 10.27
CA ALA A 74 -1.46 -4.60 10.01
C ALA A 74 -1.87 -5.30 8.71
N PHE A 75 -3.17 -5.31 8.40
CA PHE A 75 -3.69 -5.86 7.16
C PHE A 75 -3.26 -5.07 5.92
N VAL A 76 -3.35 -3.73 5.98
CA VAL A 76 -2.90 -2.84 4.89
C VAL A 76 -1.38 -2.95 4.70
N ASP A 77 -0.61 -3.07 5.78
CA ASP A 77 0.85 -3.28 5.71
C ASP A 77 1.21 -4.63 5.08
N LEU A 78 0.48 -5.71 5.41
CA LEU A 78 0.66 -7.02 4.78
C LEU A 78 0.33 -6.99 3.29
N LEU A 79 -0.78 -6.37 2.91
CA LEU A 79 -1.19 -6.21 1.51
C LEU A 79 -0.17 -5.37 0.73
N GLY A 80 0.23 -4.23 1.28
CA GLY A 80 1.21 -3.33 0.67
C GLY A 80 2.54 -4.04 0.45
N ASN A 81 3.09 -4.67 1.48
CA ASN A 81 4.36 -5.41 1.38
C ASN A 81 4.27 -6.58 0.40
N THR A 82 3.16 -7.33 0.42
CA THR A 82 2.96 -8.46 -0.49
C THR A 82 2.69 -8.02 -1.94
N ALA A 83 2.23 -6.79 -2.18
CA ALA A 83 2.10 -6.25 -3.53
C ALA A 83 3.42 -5.65 -4.05
N LEU A 84 4.16 -4.93 -3.19
CA LEU A 84 5.41 -4.25 -3.54
C LEU A 84 6.57 -5.23 -3.77
N VAL A 85 6.81 -6.10 -2.80
CA VAL A 85 8.04 -6.92 -2.73
C VAL A 85 8.14 -7.93 -3.88
N PRO A 86 7.12 -8.77 -4.17
CA PRO A 86 7.21 -9.71 -5.27
C PRO A 86 7.20 -9.01 -6.64
N LYS A 87 6.56 -7.83 -6.78
CA LYS A 87 6.67 -7.04 -8.02
C LYS A 87 8.09 -6.55 -8.24
N LEU A 88 8.74 -6.01 -7.22
CA LEU A 88 10.14 -5.59 -7.29
C LEU A 88 11.06 -6.78 -7.55
N LEU A 89 10.87 -7.90 -6.86
CA LEU A 89 11.64 -9.12 -7.10
C LEU A 89 11.42 -9.65 -8.52
N ASP A 90 10.20 -9.66 -9.05
CA ASP A 90 9.89 -10.18 -10.38
C ASP A 90 10.56 -9.34 -11.49
N ILE A 91 10.44 -8.01 -11.42
CA ILE A 91 11.03 -7.08 -12.39
C ILE A 91 12.56 -7.23 -12.46
N PHE A 92 13.22 -7.38 -11.30
CA PHE A 92 14.68 -7.36 -11.21
C PHE A 92 15.34 -8.74 -11.26
N LEU A 93 14.75 -9.77 -10.63
CA LEU A 93 15.32 -11.12 -10.58
C LEU A 93 15.17 -11.85 -11.92
N PHE A 94 14.04 -11.66 -12.63
CA PHE A 94 13.84 -12.23 -13.96
C PHE A 94 14.35 -11.34 -15.09
N ASN A 95 14.94 -10.18 -14.78
CA ASN A 95 15.44 -9.21 -15.75
C ASN A 95 14.39 -8.89 -16.84
N ARG A 96 13.12 -8.81 -16.42
CA ARG A 96 11.97 -8.45 -17.25
C ARG A 96 11.59 -7.01 -16.85
N PRO A 97 12.28 -5.98 -17.36
CA PRO A 97 11.95 -4.58 -17.04
C PRO A 97 10.60 -4.14 -17.64
N TYR A 98 9.89 -5.05 -18.31
CA TYR A 98 8.64 -4.82 -19.02
C TYR A 98 7.45 -5.11 -18.11
N ILE A 99 6.79 -4.06 -17.65
CA ILE A 99 5.47 -4.16 -17.02
C ILE A 99 4.40 -3.82 -18.05
N ARG A 100 3.38 -4.67 -18.18
CA ARG A 100 2.20 -4.35 -19.00
C ARG A 100 1.47 -3.16 -18.39
N TYR A 101 0.96 -2.28 -19.24
CA TYR A 101 0.21 -1.09 -18.80
C TYR A 101 -0.90 -1.40 -17.77
N ASN A 102 -1.66 -2.47 -18.01
CA ASN A 102 -2.75 -2.87 -17.13
C ASN A 102 -2.26 -3.33 -15.74
N ASP A 103 -1.15 -4.06 -15.70
CA ASP A 103 -0.54 -4.54 -14.45
C ASP A 103 0.05 -3.36 -13.66
N CYS A 104 0.63 -2.36 -14.35
CA CYS A 104 1.11 -1.12 -13.74
C CYS A 104 -0.01 -0.33 -13.08
N MET A 105 -1.13 -0.13 -13.79
CA MET A 105 -2.25 0.65 -13.29
C MET A 105 -2.92 -0.02 -12.10
N THR A 106 -3.08 -1.34 -12.16
CA THR A 106 -3.62 -2.12 -11.04
C THR A 106 -2.72 -2.00 -9.81
N TYR A 107 -1.40 -2.16 -10.00
CA TYR A 107 -0.43 -1.99 -8.92
C TYR A 107 -0.46 -0.59 -8.30
N LEU A 108 -0.49 0.45 -9.14
CA LEU A 108 -0.54 1.83 -8.70
C LEU A 108 -1.82 2.13 -7.92
N PHE A 109 -2.95 1.62 -8.38
CA PHE A 109 -4.24 1.73 -7.69
C PHE A 109 -4.20 1.08 -6.29
N PHE A 110 -3.69 -0.14 -6.18
CA PHE A 110 -3.51 -0.80 -4.88
C PHE A 110 -2.55 -0.02 -3.98
N CYS A 111 -1.47 0.54 -4.53
CA CYS A 111 -0.51 1.31 -3.76
C CYS A 111 -1.14 2.59 -3.18
N TYR A 112 -1.86 3.36 -4.00
CA TYR A 112 -2.54 4.58 -3.54
C TYR A 112 -3.63 4.29 -2.52
N THR A 113 -4.44 3.25 -2.75
CA THR A 113 -5.49 2.85 -1.81
C THR A 113 -4.89 2.41 -0.48
N CYS A 114 -3.86 1.55 -0.48
CA CYS A 114 -3.16 1.16 0.75
C CYS A 114 -2.57 2.36 1.48
N LEU A 115 -1.88 3.27 0.78
CA LEU A 115 -1.28 4.47 1.39
C LEU A 115 -2.33 5.38 2.04
N SER A 116 -3.47 5.56 1.36
CA SER A 116 -4.59 6.33 1.90
C SER A 116 -5.16 5.68 3.16
N MET A 117 -5.40 4.36 3.14
CA MET A 117 -5.90 3.63 4.31
C MET A 117 -4.91 3.65 5.47
N GLN A 118 -3.61 3.54 5.21
CA GLN A 118 -2.57 3.63 6.23
C GLN A 118 -2.56 5.02 6.90
N SER A 119 -2.68 6.08 6.10
CA SER A 119 -2.76 7.46 6.59
C SER A 119 -4.00 7.69 7.46
N PHE A 120 -5.17 7.19 7.05
CA PHE A 120 -6.39 7.26 7.85
C PHE A 120 -6.28 6.48 9.17
N ASN A 121 -5.71 5.28 9.16
CA ASN A 121 -5.49 4.52 10.39
C ASN A 121 -4.56 5.25 11.37
N LEU A 122 -3.47 5.83 10.88
CA LEU A 122 -2.57 6.65 11.69
C LEU A 122 -3.28 7.88 12.29
N ALA A 123 -4.11 8.55 11.49
CA ALA A 123 -4.91 9.69 11.96
C ALA A 123 -5.91 9.30 13.06
N VAL A 124 -6.60 8.18 12.90
CA VAL A 124 -7.52 7.64 13.92
C VAL A 124 -6.77 7.28 15.21
N LEU A 125 -5.61 6.64 15.11
CA LEU A 125 -4.78 6.30 16.27
C LEU A 125 -4.23 7.56 16.98
N ALA A 126 -3.84 8.59 16.23
CA ALA A 126 -3.41 9.87 16.78
C ALA A 126 -4.57 10.59 17.47
N TYR A 127 -5.75 10.58 16.86
CA TYR A 127 -6.95 11.18 17.42
C TYR A 127 -7.39 10.48 18.72
N ASP A 128 -7.38 9.14 18.77
CA ASP A 128 -7.63 8.35 19.99
C ASP A 128 -6.70 8.79 21.12
N ARG A 129 -5.40 8.96 20.83
CA ARG A 129 -4.41 9.44 21.82
C ARG A 129 -4.67 10.86 22.26
N LEU A 130 -5.07 11.76 21.36
CA LEU A 130 -5.42 13.14 21.70
C LEU A 130 -6.64 13.21 22.60
N VAL A 131 -7.71 12.47 22.28
CA VAL A 131 -8.93 12.41 23.11
C VAL A 131 -8.63 11.85 24.50
N ALA A 132 -7.81 10.79 24.58
CA ALA A 132 -7.41 10.22 25.86
C ALA A 132 -6.62 11.21 26.75
N ILE A 133 -5.84 12.11 26.16
CA ILE A 133 -5.08 13.14 26.89
C ILE A 133 -5.99 14.33 27.25
N SER A 134 -6.82 14.79 26.33
CA SER A 134 -7.67 15.98 26.52
C SER A 134 -8.87 15.73 27.44
N TYR A 135 -9.39 14.49 27.51
CA TYR A 135 -10.57 14.14 28.31
C TYR A 135 -10.38 12.84 29.10
N PRO A 136 -9.50 12.83 30.13
CA PRO A 136 -9.18 11.61 30.88
C PRO A 136 -10.38 11.01 31.62
N LEU A 137 -11.41 11.80 31.96
CA LEU A 137 -12.57 11.36 32.74
C LEU A 137 -13.65 10.60 31.95
N HIS A 138 -13.69 10.75 30.61
CA HIS A 138 -14.72 10.12 29.77
C HIS A 138 -14.25 8.79 29.13
N TYR A 139 -12.96 8.44 29.27
CA TYR A 139 -12.36 7.26 28.63
C TYR A 139 -12.67 5.93 29.34
N GLN A 140 -13.15 5.97 30.61
CA GLN A 140 -13.47 4.76 31.37
C GLN A 140 -14.94 4.32 31.28
N LEU A 141 -15.82 5.15 30.70
CA LEU A 141 -17.27 4.93 30.65
C LEU A 141 -17.83 4.61 29.25
N LEU A 142 -16.97 4.58 28.21
CA LEU A 142 -17.32 4.29 26.82
C LEU A 142 -16.42 3.16 26.27
#